data_AF-A0A920QNE3-F1
#
_entry.id   AF-A0A920QNE3-F1
#
_cell.length_a   1.000
_cell.length_b   1.000
_cell.length_c   1.000
_cell.angle_alpha   90.00
_cell.angle_beta   90.00
_cell.angle_gamma   90.00
#
_symmetry.space_group_name_H-M   'P 1'
#
loop_
_entity.id
_entity.type
_entity.pdbx_description
1 polymer ?
#
loop_
_entity_poly.entity_id
_entity_poly.type
_entity_poly.pdbx_seq_one_letter_code
_entity_poly.pdbx_strand_id
1 'polypeptide(L)'
;MMADDGKSVINWRWKNVKSKPPTGDFEELVKATAQLGVDAAGIMHSQVRDTEPALEVMSRHWHGPKLAYAETGALEKPDWNFKEICTPEKYSEVVNYWISRHGVQIVGGCCGTGPEHIRLLKEQLPKHLPS
;
A
#
# COMPACT_ATOMS: atom_id res chain seq x y z
N MET A 1 -4.39 7.00 2.92
CA MET A 1 -3.40 8.00 3.41
C MET A 1 -3.68 8.26 4.86
N MET A 2 -2.66 8.42 5.68
CA MET A 2 -2.83 8.88 7.05
C MET A 2 -3.46 10.27 7.05
N ALA A 3 -4.52 10.43 7.84
CA ALA A 3 -5.10 11.73 8.11
C ALA A 3 -4.12 12.56 8.95
N ASP A 4 -4.33 13.88 8.97
CA ASP A 4 -3.48 14.83 9.69
C ASP A 4 -3.49 14.60 11.21
N ASP A 5 -4.44 13.82 11.74
CA ASP A 5 -4.52 13.43 13.13
C ASP A 5 -3.53 12.31 13.53
N GLY A 6 -2.84 11.71 12.54
CA GLY A 6 -1.89 10.62 12.74
C GLY A 6 -2.52 9.31 13.22
N LYS A 7 -3.85 9.18 13.19
CA LYS A 7 -4.59 8.00 13.68
C LYS A 7 -5.48 7.39 12.62
N SER A 8 -6.14 8.21 11.82
CA SER A 8 -7.14 7.74 10.85
C SER A 8 -6.54 7.51 9.48
N VAL A 9 -7.12 6.56 8.73
CA VAL A 9 -6.77 6.32 7.32
C VAL A 9 -7.94 6.76 6.45
N ILE A 10 -7.66 7.61 5.46
CA ILE A 10 -8.65 8.16 4.52
C ILE A 10 -8.35 7.75 3.08
N ASN A 11 -9.41 7.67 2.26
CA ASN A 11 -9.29 7.51 0.81
C ASN A 11 -9.30 8.87 0.08
N TRP A 12 -8.57 8.97 -1.03
CA TRP A 12 -8.66 10.10 -1.96
C TRP A 12 -9.63 9.74 -3.11
N ARG A 13 -10.44 10.71 -3.55
CA ARG A 13 -11.16 10.62 -4.84
C ARG A 13 -10.43 11.43 -5.92
N TRP A 14 -10.44 10.91 -7.14
CA TRP A 14 -9.72 11.46 -8.32
C TRP A 14 -10.14 12.91 -8.63
N LYS A 15 -9.27 13.68 -9.30
CA LYS A 15 -9.50 15.10 -9.62
C LYS A 15 -10.66 15.26 -10.62
N ASN A 16 -11.37 16.40 -10.56
CA ASN A 16 -12.62 16.78 -11.26
C ASN A 16 -13.94 16.65 -10.45
N VAL A 17 -13.85 16.63 -9.13
CA VAL A 17 -15.03 16.81 -8.27
C VAL A 17 -15.19 18.31 -7.98
N LYS A 18 -16.37 18.88 -8.27
CA LYS A 18 -16.66 20.33 -8.13
C LYS A 18 -16.52 20.87 -6.70
N SER A 19 -16.47 19.98 -5.73
CA SER A 19 -16.17 20.24 -4.32
C SER A 19 -15.20 19.16 -3.85
N LYS A 20 -14.32 19.46 -2.88
CA LYS A 20 -13.56 18.43 -2.15
C LYS A 20 -14.61 17.52 -1.49
N PRO A 21 -14.85 16.29 -1.99
CA PRO A 21 -15.84 15.43 -1.37
C PRO A 21 -15.33 15.09 0.04
N PRO A 22 -16.22 14.81 1.01
CA PRO A 22 -15.78 14.38 2.32
C PRO A 22 -14.86 13.17 2.15
N THR A 23 -13.70 13.21 2.81
CA THR A 23 -12.82 12.05 2.96
C THR A 23 -13.66 10.94 3.58
N GLY A 24 -13.86 9.84 2.85
CA GLY A 24 -14.57 8.69 3.38
C GLY A 24 -13.66 7.94 4.35
N ASP A 25 -14.24 7.38 5.41
CA ASP A 25 -13.52 6.46 6.29
C ASP A 25 -13.08 5.25 5.47
N PHE A 26 -11.78 4.98 5.46
CA PHE A 26 -11.23 3.83 4.76
C PHE A 26 -11.75 2.52 5.35
N GLU A 27 -12.03 2.47 6.65
CA GLU A 27 -12.54 1.27 7.31
C GLU A 27 -13.96 0.91 6.83
N GLU A 28 -14.82 1.90 6.63
CA GLU A 28 -16.16 1.70 6.04
C GLU A 28 -16.07 1.12 4.62
N LEU A 29 -15.12 1.61 3.82
CA LEU A 29 -14.87 1.07 2.48
C LEU A 29 -14.44 -0.39 2.56
N VAL A 30 -13.49 -0.73 3.43
CA VAL A 30 -13.02 -2.12 3.62
C VAL A 30 -14.18 -3.03 4.04
N LYS A 31 -15.02 -2.61 4.98
CA LYS A 31 -16.18 -3.39 5.44
C LYS A 31 -17.18 -3.68 4.31
N ALA A 32 -17.40 -2.70 3.44
CA ALA A 32 -18.29 -2.86 2.30
C ALA A 32 -17.69 -3.79 1.23
N THR A 33 -16.39 -3.67 0.93
CA THR A 33 -15.75 -4.47 -0.11
C THR A 33 -15.45 -5.90 0.31
N ALA A 34 -15.21 -6.16 1.60
CA ALA A 34 -15.00 -7.51 2.14
C ALA A 34 -16.18 -8.45 1.89
N GLN A 35 -17.39 -7.92 1.63
CA GLN A 35 -18.61 -8.68 1.39
C GLN A 35 -18.78 -9.10 -0.08
N LEU A 36 -17.93 -8.63 -0.99
CA LEU A 36 -18.11 -8.81 -2.45
C LEU A 36 -17.68 -10.18 -2.99
N GLY A 37 -17.26 -11.12 -2.14
CA GLY A 37 -16.87 -12.47 -2.56
C GLY A 37 -15.63 -12.51 -3.47
N VAL A 38 -14.67 -11.60 -3.24
CA VAL A 38 -13.41 -11.54 -4.00
C VAL A 38 -12.41 -12.60 -3.54
N ASP A 39 -11.46 -12.98 -4.40
CA ASP A 39 -10.41 -13.95 -4.03
C ASP A 39 -9.20 -13.32 -3.30
N ALA A 40 -8.99 -12.01 -3.49
CA ALA A 40 -7.90 -11.26 -2.87
C ALA A 40 -8.25 -9.78 -2.73
N ALA A 41 -7.63 -9.11 -1.76
CA ALA A 41 -7.77 -7.67 -1.56
C ALA A 41 -6.42 -7.03 -1.20
N GLY A 42 -6.24 -5.74 -1.49
CA GLY A 42 -5.03 -5.06 -1.04
C GLY A 42 -4.90 -3.61 -1.42
N ILE A 43 -3.75 -3.07 -1.04
CA ILE A 43 -3.43 -1.65 -1.10
C ILE A 43 -2.44 -1.43 -2.24
N MET A 44 -2.75 -0.50 -3.14
CA MET A 44 -1.85 -0.09 -4.20
C MET A 44 -1.87 1.41 -4.43
N HIS A 45 -0.90 1.90 -5.21
CA HIS A 45 -0.81 3.30 -5.64
C HIS A 45 -0.85 4.28 -4.43
N SER A 46 -0.24 3.84 -3.33
CA SER A 46 -0.11 4.58 -2.08
C SER A 46 1.35 4.64 -1.70
N GLN A 47 1.79 5.71 -1.05
CA GLN A 47 3.15 5.82 -0.55
C GLN A 47 3.45 4.71 0.46
N VAL A 48 4.72 4.31 0.58
CA VAL A 48 5.16 3.29 1.55
C VAL A 48 4.62 3.59 2.97
N ARG A 49 4.73 4.86 3.40
CA ARG A 49 4.26 5.32 4.72
C ARG A 49 2.75 5.18 4.94
N ASP A 50 1.96 5.20 3.87
CA ASP A 50 0.50 5.18 3.89
C ASP A 50 -0.05 3.76 3.69
N THR A 51 0.78 2.86 3.14
CA THR A 51 0.41 1.48 2.84
C THR A 51 0.28 0.65 4.10
N GLU A 52 1.20 0.80 5.06
CA GLU A 52 1.20 0.01 6.30
C GLU A 52 -0.05 0.26 7.17
N PRO A 53 -0.46 1.52 7.44
CA PRO A 53 -1.67 1.75 8.23
C PRO A 53 -2.94 1.29 7.51
N ALA A 54 -2.97 1.37 6.17
CA ALA A 54 -4.08 0.85 5.38
C ALA A 54 -4.14 -0.69 5.44
N LEU A 55 -3.00 -1.37 5.42
CA LEU A 55 -2.93 -2.83 5.64
C LEU A 55 -3.40 -3.21 7.05
N GLU A 56 -3.09 -2.42 8.07
CA GLU A 56 -3.56 -2.65 9.43
C GLU A 56 -5.10 -2.58 9.49
N VAL A 57 -5.70 -1.51 8.97
CA VAL A 57 -7.17 -1.36 8.91
C VAL A 57 -7.81 -2.49 8.11
N MET A 58 -7.23 -2.83 6.95
CA MET A 58 -7.73 -3.91 6.10
C MET A 58 -7.68 -5.28 6.82
N SER A 59 -6.60 -5.56 7.56
CA SER A 59 -6.40 -6.84 8.25
C SER A 59 -7.38 -7.09 9.39
N ARG A 60 -8.09 -6.05 9.88
CA ARG A 60 -9.16 -6.20 10.87
C ARG A 60 -10.43 -6.83 10.29
N HIS A 61 -10.64 -6.68 8.99
CA HIS A 61 -11.91 -7.03 8.32
C HIS A 61 -11.72 -8.04 7.18
N TRP A 62 -10.50 -8.19 6.65
CA TRP A 62 -10.17 -9.11 5.57
C TRP A 62 -9.10 -10.14 5.98
N HIS A 63 -9.47 -11.42 5.91
CA HIS A 63 -8.62 -12.55 6.32
C HIS A 63 -8.16 -13.42 5.15
N GLY A 64 -8.62 -13.15 3.93
CA GLY A 64 -8.17 -13.84 2.72
C GLY A 64 -6.80 -13.34 2.24
N PRO A 65 -6.36 -13.79 1.05
CA PRO A 65 -5.11 -13.35 0.44
C PRO A 65 -4.99 -11.83 0.33
N LYS A 66 -3.82 -11.30 0.71
CA LYS A 66 -3.52 -9.87 0.75
C LYS A 66 -2.44 -9.47 -0.25
N LEU A 67 -2.62 -8.30 -0.88
CA LEU A 67 -1.64 -7.69 -1.78
C LEU A 67 -1.17 -6.29 -1.34
N ALA A 68 0.06 -5.93 -1.68
CA ALA A 68 0.61 -4.61 -1.43
C ALA A 68 1.57 -4.15 -2.55
N TYR A 69 1.22 -3.09 -3.26
CA TYR A 69 2.03 -2.46 -4.32
C TYR A 69 2.18 -0.95 -4.06
N ALA A 70 3.16 -0.59 -3.23
CA ALA A 70 3.36 0.80 -2.86
C ALA A 70 4.17 1.58 -3.90
N GLU A 71 4.04 2.89 -3.83
CA GLU A 71 4.89 3.84 -4.54
C GLU A 71 6.15 4.12 -3.72
N THR A 72 7.31 4.14 -4.38
CA THR A 72 8.60 4.51 -3.79
C THR A 72 9.10 5.87 -4.27
N GLY A 73 8.36 6.54 -5.17
CA GLY A 73 8.72 7.85 -5.70
C GLY A 73 7.67 8.93 -5.43
N ALA A 74 8.10 10.19 -5.50
CA ALA A 74 7.19 11.33 -5.65
C ALA A 74 7.43 12.03 -6.98
N LEU A 75 6.32 12.50 -7.57
CA LEU A 75 6.35 13.43 -8.68
C LEU A 75 6.63 14.83 -8.13
N GLU A 76 7.86 15.30 -8.27
CA GLU A 76 8.16 16.71 -8.10
C GLU A 76 7.78 17.48 -9.39
N LYS A 77 7.32 18.72 -9.24
CA LYS A 77 7.01 19.65 -10.36
C LYS A 77 7.96 20.85 -10.25
N PRO A 78 8.33 21.57 -11.33
CA PRO A 78 7.78 21.53 -12.70
C PRO A 78 8.41 20.46 -13.60
N ASP A 79 9.62 20.02 -13.29
CA ASP A 79 10.31 18.98 -14.03
C ASP A 79 9.81 17.63 -13.53
N TRP A 80 9.37 16.74 -14.42
CA TRP A 80 8.88 15.39 -14.10
C TRP A 80 10.02 14.51 -13.56
N ASN A 81 10.55 14.88 -12.39
CA ASN A 81 11.58 14.14 -11.68
C ASN A 81 10.89 13.25 -10.66
N PHE A 82 10.98 11.94 -10.91
CA PHE A 82 10.69 10.95 -9.89
C PHE A 82 11.81 10.97 -8.89
N LYS A 83 11.58 11.66 -7.76
CA LYS A 83 12.47 11.55 -6.62
C LYS A 83 12.22 10.20 -5.97
N GLU A 84 13.22 9.34 -5.96
CA GLU A 84 13.19 8.11 -5.18
C GLU A 84 13.17 8.46 -3.69
N ILE A 85 12.07 8.10 -3.02
CA ILE A 85 11.85 8.30 -1.59
C ILE A 85 12.24 7.04 -0.80
N CYS A 86 12.24 5.86 -1.45
CA CYS A 86 12.53 4.58 -0.83
C CYS A 86 13.40 3.72 -1.76
N THR A 87 14.63 3.43 -1.35
CA THR A 87 15.58 2.61 -2.11
C THR A 87 15.09 1.16 -2.23
N PRO A 88 15.61 0.36 -3.18
CA PRO A 88 15.29 -1.05 -3.30
C PRO A 88 15.46 -1.84 -1.99
N GLU A 89 16.57 -1.62 -1.27
CA GLU A 89 16.88 -2.30 -0.01
C GLU A 89 15.90 -1.88 1.08
N LYS A 90 15.58 -0.58 1.17
CA LYS A 90 14.63 -0.14 2.17
C LYS A 90 13.23 -0.67 1.89
N TYR A 91 12.88 -0.76 0.60
CA TYR A 91 11.59 -1.30 0.19
C TYR A 91 11.45 -2.78 0.53
N SER A 92 12.49 -3.60 0.30
CA SER A 92 12.44 -5.02 0.64
C SER A 92 12.32 -5.27 2.15
N GLU A 93 12.99 -4.48 2.99
CA GLU A 93 12.80 -4.53 4.45
C GLU A 93 11.35 -4.26 4.85
N VAL A 94 10.75 -3.21 4.27
CA VAL A 94 9.37 -2.81 4.60
C VAL A 94 8.37 -3.86 4.09
N VAL A 95 8.56 -4.41 2.91
CA VAL A 95 7.70 -5.49 2.40
C VAL A 95 7.81 -6.73 3.28
N ASN A 96 9.01 -7.10 3.73
CA ASN A 96 9.19 -8.22 4.66
C ASN A 96 8.45 -7.98 6.00
N TYR A 97 8.46 -6.74 6.48
CA TYR A 97 7.66 -6.35 7.65
C TYR A 97 6.15 -6.53 7.38
N TRP A 98 5.63 -6.11 6.22
CA TRP A 98 4.22 -6.32 5.88
C TRP A 98 3.83 -7.80 5.77
N ILE A 99 4.71 -8.64 5.23
CA ILE A 99 4.49 -10.09 5.18
C ILE A 99 4.37 -10.65 6.60
N SER A 100 5.34 -10.36 7.46
CA SER A 100 5.38 -10.90 8.82
C SER A 100 4.28 -10.36 9.72
N ARG A 101 3.92 -9.08 9.59
CA ARG A 101 2.95 -8.44 10.48
C ARG A 101 1.50 -8.60 10.02
N HIS A 102 1.26 -8.49 8.71
CA HIS A 102 -0.09 -8.39 8.13
C HIS A 102 -0.45 -9.59 7.25
N GLY A 103 0.49 -10.53 7.02
CA GLY A 103 0.26 -11.72 6.21
C GLY A 103 0.06 -11.38 4.73
N VAL A 104 0.78 -10.37 4.22
CA VAL A 104 0.77 -10.04 2.78
C VAL A 104 1.41 -11.19 1.99
N GLN A 105 0.78 -11.57 0.87
CA GLN A 105 1.21 -12.72 0.06
C GLN A 105 1.58 -12.34 -1.37
N ILE A 106 1.00 -11.25 -1.87
CA ILE A 106 1.21 -10.80 -3.25
C ILE A 106 1.88 -9.43 -3.18
N VAL A 107 3.16 -9.39 -3.52
CA VAL A 107 4.00 -8.21 -3.34
C VAL A 107 4.63 -7.79 -4.65
N GLY A 108 4.90 -6.50 -4.77
CA GLY A 108 5.41 -5.89 -5.99
C GLY A 108 5.59 -4.40 -5.77
N GLY A 109 5.52 -3.62 -6.83
CA GLY A 109 5.72 -2.18 -6.77
C GLY A 109 4.80 -1.41 -7.72
N CYS A 110 4.64 -0.12 -7.44
CA CYS A 110 3.90 0.82 -8.28
C CYS A 110 4.84 1.93 -8.77
N CYS A 111 4.42 3.20 -8.76
CA CYS A 111 5.22 4.31 -9.21
C CYS A 111 6.55 4.46 -8.44
N GLY A 112 7.65 4.65 -9.16
CA GLY A 112 9.00 4.76 -8.60
C GLY A 112 9.73 3.42 -8.38
N THR A 113 9.03 2.29 -8.51
CA THR A 113 9.69 0.97 -8.42
C THR A 113 10.24 0.54 -9.78
N GLY A 114 11.36 -0.17 -9.76
CA GLY A 114 12.04 -0.70 -10.95
C GLY A 114 12.48 -2.15 -10.82
N PRO A 115 13.20 -2.69 -11.82
CA PRO A 115 13.67 -4.08 -11.81
C PRO A 115 14.50 -4.44 -10.58
N GLU A 116 15.28 -3.49 -10.06
CA GLU A 116 16.13 -3.70 -8.90
C GLU A 116 15.33 -3.90 -7.60
N HIS A 117 14.22 -3.16 -7.42
CA HIS A 117 13.27 -3.42 -6.34
C HIS A 117 12.77 -4.86 -6.43
N ILE A 118 12.32 -5.30 -7.61
CA ILE A 118 11.79 -6.66 -7.81
C ILE A 118 12.86 -7.73 -7.57
N ARG A 119 14.12 -7.49 -7.99
CA ARG A 119 15.25 -8.38 -7.74
C ARG A 119 15.46 -8.59 -6.23
N LEU A 120 15.52 -7.52 -5.45
CA LEU A 120 15.69 -7.62 -4.00
C LEU A 120 14.48 -8.23 -3.30
N LEU A 121 13.25 -7.93 -3.73
CA LEU A 121 12.07 -8.63 -3.21
C LEU A 121 12.17 -10.14 -3.48
N LYS A 122 12.63 -10.54 -4.67
CA LYS A 122 12.79 -11.96 -5.00
C LYS A 122 13.87 -12.66 -4.17
N GLU A 123 14.96 -11.98 -3.87
CA GLU A 123 16.10 -12.53 -3.14
C GLU A 123 15.89 -12.58 -1.63
N GLN A 124 15.23 -11.56 -1.05
CA GLN A 124 15.20 -11.37 0.39
C GLN A 124 13.91 -11.86 1.07
N LEU A 125 12.81 -11.98 0.33
CA LEU A 125 11.52 -12.34 0.94
C LEU A 125 11.37 -13.85 1.16
N PRO A 126 10.66 -14.25 2.22
CA PRO A 126 10.44 -15.66 2.50
C PRO A 126 9.54 -16.29 1.42
N LYS A 127 9.74 -17.58 1.17
CA LYS A 127 8.90 -18.35 0.21
C LYS A 127 7.51 -18.68 0.76
N HIS A 128 7.35 -18.63 2.08
CA HIS A 128 6.12 -18.95 2.79
C HIS A 128 5.85 -17.89 3.85
N LEU A 129 4.58 -17.71 4.22
CA LEU A 129 4.24 -16.87 5.37
C LEU A 129 4.87 -17.47 6.64
N PRO A 130 5.34 -16.63 7.57
CA PRO A 130 5.80 -17.10 8.87
C PRO A 130 4.64 -17.79 9.63
N SER A 131 4.99 -18.85 10.34
CA SER A 131 4.07 -19.65 11.17
C SER A 131 3.53 -18.90 12.37
#